data_AF-A0AAW8ENZ2-F1
#
_entry.id   AF-A0AAW8ENZ2-F1
#
_cell.length_a   1.000
_cell.length_b   1.000
_cell.length_c   1.000
_cell.angle_alpha   90.00
_cell.angle_beta   90.00
_cell.angle_gamma   90.00
#
_symmetry.space_group_name_H-M   'P 1'
#
loop_
_entity.id
_entity.type
_entity.pdbx_description
1 polymer ?
#
loop_
_entity_poly.entity_id
_entity_poly.type
_entity_poly.pdbx_seq_one_letter_code
_entity_poly.pdbx_strand_id
1 'polypeptide(L)'
;MRWLKLLRSVLRVLWWAAAAAIPVVQYRFRESYRRAIGCPATPDCYVPGAELLIDMLLLAAASAVVLWPLCAWYAIVKPWLARRASLKQ
;
A
#
# COMPACT_ATOMS: atom_id res chain seq x y z
N MET A 1 -0.10 -20.49 24.88
CA MET A 1 1.03 -19.71 24.30
C MET A 1 1.46 -20.13 22.89
N ARG A 2 1.40 -21.42 22.49
CA ARG A 2 1.82 -21.88 21.14
C ARG A 2 0.99 -21.28 19.98
N TRP A 3 -0.33 -21.17 20.18
CA TRP A 3 -1.27 -20.56 19.23
C TRP A 3 -0.97 -19.08 18.93
N LEU A 4 -0.58 -18.29 19.94
CA LEU A 4 -0.23 -16.87 19.74
C LEU A 4 1.00 -16.71 18.82
N LYS A 5 2.00 -17.60 18.95
CA LYS A 5 3.21 -17.58 18.11
C LYS A 5 2.91 -17.95 16.67
N LEU A 6 2.03 -18.93 16.46
CA LEU A 6 1.52 -19.32 15.15
C LEU A 6 0.73 -18.18 14.51
N LEU A 7 -0.23 -17.59 15.22
CA LEU A 7 -1.03 -16.46 14.74
C LEU A 7 -0.13 -15.30 14.29
N ARG A 8 0.89 -14.96 15.10
CA ARG A 8 1.84 -13.90 14.77
C ARG A 8 2.66 -14.21 13.52
N SER A 9 3.05 -15.46 13.33
CA SER A 9 3.79 -15.90 12.14
C SER A 9 2.92 -15.83 10.89
N VAL A 10 1.68 -16.30 10.99
CA VAL A 10 0.69 -16.23 9.90
C VAL A 10 0.38 -14.79 9.52
N LEU A 11 0.10 -13.92 10.49
CA LEU A 11 -0.12 -12.49 10.28
C LEU A 11 1.09 -11.81 9.61
N ARG A 12 2.30 -12.19 9.99
CA ARG A 12 3.53 -11.69 9.36
C ARG A 12 3.60 -12.12 7.89
N VAL A 13 3.33 -13.39 7.59
CA VAL A 13 3.33 -13.88 6.20
C VAL A 13 2.26 -13.18 5.37
N LEU A 14 1.04 -13.07 5.91
CA LEU A 14 -0.06 -12.36 5.25
C LEU A 14 0.26 -10.89 4.99
N TRP A 15 0.89 -10.21 5.94
CA TRP A 15 1.33 -8.82 5.78
C TRP A 15 2.33 -8.66 4.62
N TRP A 16 3.34 -9.53 4.56
CA TRP A 16 4.32 -9.50 3.47
C TRP A 16 3.71 -9.85 2.12
N ALA A 17 2.81 -10.83 2.08
CA ALA A 17 2.07 -11.16 0.87
C ALA A 17 1.20 -10.00 0.39
N ALA A 18 0.50 -9.32 1.30
CA ALA A 18 -0.28 -8.13 0.99
C ALA A 18 0.61 -7.02 0.44
N ALA A 19 1.74 -6.72 1.10
CA ALA A 19 2.69 -5.70 0.65
C ALA A 19 3.23 -5.98 -0.76
N ALA A 20 3.57 -7.24 -1.06
CA ALA A 20 4.06 -7.65 -2.37
C ALA A 20 2.99 -7.58 -3.47
N ALA A 21 1.71 -7.73 -3.12
CA ALA A 21 0.59 -7.66 -4.06
C ALA A 21 0.19 -6.23 -4.44
N ILE A 22 0.49 -5.21 -3.60
CA ILE A 22 0.14 -3.80 -3.83
C ILE A 22 0.45 -3.31 -5.25
N PRO A 23 1.68 -3.46 -5.80
CA PRO A 23 1.98 -2.93 -7.14
C PRO A 23 1.12 -3.57 -8.23
N VAL A 24 0.81 -4.86 -8.12
CA VAL A 24 -0.04 -5.58 -9.09
C VAL A 24 -1.48 -5.09 -9.00
N VAL A 25 -2.00 -4.93 -7.78
CA VAL A 25 -3.37 -4.46 -7.54
C VAL A 25 -3.53 -3.01 -8.02
N GLN A 26 -2.59 -2.12 -7.68
CA GLN A 26 -2.58 -0.73 -8.12
C GLN A 26 -2.52 -0.63 -9.66
N TYR A 27 -1.69 -1.43 -10.31
CA TYR A 27 -1.60 -1.48 -11.77
C TYR A 27 -2.92 -1.93 -12.41
N ARG A 28 -3.48 -3.05 -11.95
CA ARG A 28 -4.74 -3.59 -12.47
C ARG A 28 -5.90 -2.62 -12.27
N PHE A 29 -5.97 -1.98 -11.10
CA PHE A 29 -7.02 -1.00 -10.82
C PHE A 29 -6.91 0.23 -11.72
N ARG A 30 -5.69 0.74 -11.91
CA ARG A 30 -5.42 1.85 -12.85
C ARG A 30 -5.76 1.50 -14.30
N GLU A 31 -5.48 0.26 -14.72
CA GLU A 31 -5.79 -0.20 -16.07
C GLU A 31 -7.31 -0.35 -16.28
N SER A 32 -8.03 -0.91 -15.31
CA SER A 32 -9.50 -0.95 -15.31
C SER A 32 -10.10 0.45 -15.34
N TYR A 33 -9.57 1.39 -14.54
CA TYR A 33 -9.99 2.79 -14.53
C TYR A 33 -9.80 3.44 -15.92
N ARG A 34 -8.65 3.24 -16.56
CA ARG A 34 -8.36 3.77 -17.90
C ARG A 34 -9.32 3.23 -18.97
N ARG A 35 -9.78 1.99 -18.85
CA ARG A 35 -10.73 1.37 -19.78
C ARG A 35 -12.17 1.82 -19.51
N ALA A 36 -12.53 2.04 -18.25
CA ALA A 36 -13.87 2.48 -17.85
C ALA A 36 -14.15 3.94 -18.23
N ILE A 37 -13.12 4.79 -18.19
CA ILE A 37 -13.21 6.19 -18.60
C ILE A 37 -12.92 6.28 -20.09
N GLY A 38 -13.91 5.94 -20.92
CA GLY A 38 -13.91 6.32 -22.32
C GLY A 38 -14.12 7.84 -22.42
N CYS A 39 -13.06 8.62 -22.55
CA CYS A 39 -13.17 10.06 -22.87
C CYS A 39 -13.22 10.24 -24.39
N PRO A 40 -14.36 10.64 -25.01
CA PRO A 40 -14.32 11.35 -26.28
C PRO A 40 -13.85 12.81 -26.06
N ALA A 41 -13.26 13.43 -27.09
CA ALA A 41 -12.54 14.70 -27.04
C ALA A 41 -13.40 15.98 -26.87
N THR A 42 -14.54 15.92 -26.19
CA THR A 42 -15.47 17.06 -26.04
C THR A 42 -15.62 17.50 -24.58
N PRO A 43 -15.74 18.81 -24.30
CA PRO A 43 -15.59 19.39 -22.96
C PRO A 43 -16.78 19.14 -22.00
N ASP A 44 -17.92 18.63 -22.47
CA ASP A 44 -19.18 18.60 -21.71
C ASP A 44 -19.72 17.18 -21.46
N CYS A 45 -18.88 16.27 -20.95
CA CYS A 45 -19.39 14.97 -20.45
C CYS A 45 -19.39 14.96 -18.92
N TYR A 46 -20.57 14.73 -18.34
CA TYR A 46 -20.71 14.20 -16.98
C TYR A 46 -19.91 12.90 -16.89
N VAL A 47 -18.88 12.85 -16.03
CA VAL A 47 -18.01 11.67 -15.89
C VAL A 47 -18.61 10.75 -14.83
N PRO A 48 -19.29 9.63 -15.18
CA PRO A 48 -19.52 8.56 -14.22
C PRO A 48 -18.15 8.02 -13.78
N GLY A 49 -17.74 8.38 -12.56
CA GLY A 49 -16.36 8.13 -12.10
C GLY A 49 -15.99 8.78 -10.76
N ALA A 50 -16.86 9.59 -10.16
CA ALA A 50 -16.64 10.12 -8.81
C ALA A 50 -16.51 9.01 -7.75
N GLU A 51 -17.25 7.91 -7.90
CA GLU A 51 -17.14 6.74 -7.02
C GLU A 51 -15.80 6.01 -7.21
N LEU A 52 -15.29 5.94 -8.46
CA LEU A 52 -13.98 5.37 -8.74
C LEU A 52 -12.82 6.22 -8.17
N LEU A 53 -13.04 7.54 -7.98
CA LEU A 53 -12.07 8.39 -7.28
C LEU A 53 -11.98 8.02 -5.79
N ILE A 54 -13.12 7.71 -5.17
CA ILE A 54 -13.19 7.24 -3.78
C ILE A 54 -12.50 5.88 -3.65
N ASP A 55 -12.73 4.96 -4.59
CA ASP A 55 -12.07 3.65 -4.60
C ASP A 55 -10.55 3.75 -4.79
N MET A 56 -10.07 4.63 -5.67
CA MET A 56 -8.64 4.89 -5.82
C MET A 56 -8.03 5.46 -4.54
N LEU A 57 -8.72 6.40 -3.88
CA LEU A 57 -8.28 6.98 -2.62
C LEU A 57 -8.23 5.93 -1.51
N LEU A 58 -9.24 5.06 -1.44
CA LEU A 58 -9.30 3.97 -0.47
C LEU A 58 -8.18 2.95 -0.72
N LEU A 59 -7.90 2.61 -1.98
CA LEU A 59 -6.81 1.72 -2.36
C LEU A 59 -5.44 2.32 -2.02
N ALA A 60 -5.27 3.63 -2.26
CA ALA A 60 -4.07 4.36 -1.87
C ALA A 60 -3.89 4.36 -0.34
N ALA A 61 -4.95 4.69 0.41
CA ALA A 61 -4.92 4.70 1.88
C ALA A 61 -4.62 3.30 2.45
N ALA A 62 -5.28 2.26 1.96
CA ALA A 62 -5.03 0.88 2.36
C ALA A 62 -3.57 0.46 2.08
N SER A 63 -3.06 0.80 0.89
CA SER A 63 -1.67 0.54 0.54
C SER A 63 -0.68 1.29 1.44
N ALA A 64 -1.00 2.53 1.80
CA ALA A 64 -0.21 3.34 2.71
C ALA A 64 -0.17 2.71 4.11
N VAL A 65 -1.30 2.24 4.65
CA VAL A 65 -1.34 1.56 5.96
C VAL A 65 -0.45 0.31 5.97
N VAL A 66 -0.41 -0.45 4.88
CA VAL A 66 0.43 -1.65 4.76
C VAL A 66 1.91 -1.33 4.55
N LEU A 67 2.24 -0.28 3.80
CA LEU A 67 3.62 0.09 3.49
C LEU A 67 4.27 0.96 4.57
N TRP A 68 3.49 1.76 5.30
CA TRP A 68 3.99 2.73 6.28
C TRP A 68 4.91 2.11 7.33
N PRO A 69 4.60 0.94 7.94
CA PRO A 69 5.50 0.32 8.92
C PRO A 69 6.82 -0.12 8.32
N LEU A 70 6.83 -0.56 7.05
CA LEU A 70 8.05 -0.91 6.32
C LEU A 70 8.89 0.34 6.05
N CYS A 71 8.26 1.40 5.54
CA CYS A 71 8.92 2.67 5.28
C CYS A 71 9.51 3.25 6.57
N ALA A 72 8.75 3.31 7.67
CA ALA A 72 9.22 3.80 8.96
C ALA A 72 10.40 2.97 9.49
N TRP A 73 10.36 1.64 9.33
CA TRP A 73 11.45 0.78 9.75
C TRP A 73 12.76 1.09 9.02
N TYR A 74 12.72 1.17 7.68
CA TYR A 74 13.91 1.38 6.86
C TYR A 74 14.42 2.82 6.88
N ALA A 75 13.52 3.81 6.93
CA ALA A 75 13.88 5.22 6.88
C ALA A 75 14.25 5.81 8.25
N ILE A 76 13.65 5.31 9.34
CA ILE A 76 13.80 5.91 10.67
C ILE A 76 14.50 4.94 11.62
N VAL A 77 13.92 3.76 11.84
CA VAL A 77 14.36 2.88 12.94
C VAL A 77 15.74 2.28 12.67
N LYS A 78 15.96 1.71 11.49
CA LYS A 78 17.24 1.10 11.10
C LYS A 78 18.42 2.11 11.17
N PRO A 79 18.34 3.31 10.56
CA PRO A 79 19.44 4.27 10.65
C PRO A 79 19.63 4.81 12.08
N TRP A 80 18.56 4.98 12.86
CA TRP A 80 18.68 5.40 14.25
C TRP A 80 19.40 4.37 15.12
N LEU A 81 19.09 3.08 14.96
CA LEU A 81 19.79 1.99 15.63
C LEU A 81 21.27 1.92 15.24
N ALA A 82 21.59 2.11 13.96
CA ALA A 82 22.96 2.14 13.47
C ALA A 82 23.76 3.30 14.11
N ARG A 83 23.18 4.50 14.20
CA ARG A 83 23.80 5.64 14.89
C ARG A 83 24.03 5.36 16.37
N ARG A 84 23.06 4.74 17.06
CA ARG A 84 23.20 4.37 18.48
C ARG A 84 24.30 3.35 18.74
N ALA A 85 24.47 2.38 17.84
CA ALA A 85 25.54 1.38 17.94
C ALA A 85 26.92 2.04 17.81
N SER A 86 27.06 2.98 16.87
CA SER A 86 28.31 3.74 16.66
C SER A 86 28.68 4.67 17.82
N LEU A 87 27.71 5.09 18.64
CA LEU A 87 27.97 5.95 19.81
C LEU A 87 28.35 5.17 21.08
N LYS A 88 28.27 3.83 21.05
CA LYS A 88 28.63 2.95 22.17
C LYS A 88 30.01 2.29 22.01
N GLN A 89 30.66 2.46 20.86
CA GLN A 89 32.06 2.11 20.62
C GLN A 89 32.93 3.32 20.89
#